data_AF-A0A367EUK5-F1
#
_entry.id   AF-A0A367EUK5-F1
#
_cell.length_a   1.000
_cell.length_b   1.000
_cell.length_c   1.000
_cell.angle_alpha   90.00
_cell.angle_beta   90.00
_cell.angle_gamma   90.00
#
_symmetry.space_group_name_H-M   'P 1'
#
loop_
_entity.id
_entity.type
_entity.pdbx_description
1 polymer ?
#
loop_
_entity_poly.entity_id
_entity_poly.type
_entity_poly.pdbx_seq_one_letter_code
_entity_poly.pdbx_strand_id
1 'polypeptide(L)' 'MRSITLGRWTVDLYARVLRIHRGPHPNCRQCRGDGGYEAVTAGPVPEPTYELCDCWNPDHGLRIPLAPRKRRETLEVPF' A
#
# COMPACT_ATOMS: atom_id res chain seq x y z
N MET A 1 -3.64 -6.37 15.10
CA MET A 1 -3.26 -6.61 13.69
C MET A 1 -2.37 -7.84 13.68
N ARG A 2 -2.62 -8.83 12.80
CA ARG A 2 -1.71 -9.98 12.66
C ARG A 2 -1.01 -9.83 11.31
N SER A 3 0.32 -9.83 11.33
CA SER A 3 1.15 -9.71 10.14
C SER A 3 2.17 -10.84 10.11
N ILE A 4 2.47 -11.33 8.91
CA ILE A 4 3.54 -12.28 8.64
C ILE A 4 4.40 -11.68 7.54
N THR A 5 5.71 -11.63 7.78
CA THR A 5 6.69 -11.10 6.83
C THR A 5 7.55 -12.25 6.31
N LEU A 6 7.63 -12.38 4.99
CA LEU A 6 8.43 -13.38 4.28
C LEU A 6 9.31 -12.65 3.26
N GLY A 7 10.54 -12.34 3.66
CA GLY A 7 11.45 -11.51 2.86
C GLY A 7 10.83 -10.15 2.58
N ARG A 8 10.54 -9.86 1.32
CA ARG A 8 9.92 -8.59 0.89
C ARG A 8 8.40 -8.63 0.86
N TRP A 9 7.78 -9.75 1.19
CA TRP A 9 6.32 -9.88 1.17
C TRP A 9 5.77 -9.77 2.59
N THR A 10 4.71 -8.99 2.73
CA THR A 10 3.98 -8.84 3.97
C THR A 10 2.54 -9.25 3.75
N VAL A 11 2.04 -10.13 4.62
CA VAL A 11 0.64 -10.54 4.66
C VAL A 11 0.01 -10.00 5.92
N ASP A 12 -0.90 -9.05 5.78
CA ASP A 12 -1.63 -8.45 6.88
C ASP A 12 -3.07 -8.95 6.92
N LEU A 13 -3.54 -9.24 8.13
CA LEU A 13 -4.94 -9.47 8.41
C LEU A 13 -5.50 -8.29 9.22
N TYR A 14 -6.38 -7.51 8.59
CA TYR A 14 -7.05 -6.38 9.21
C TYR A 14 -8.52 -6.28 8.77
N ALA A 15 -9.44 -6.08 9.73
CA ALA A 15 -10.86 -5.85 9.47
C ALA A 15 -11.51 -6.85 8.48
N ARG A 16 -11.22 -8.16 8.64
CA ARG A 16 -11.68 -9.24 7.73
C ARG A 16 -11.21 -9.07 6.28
N VAL A 17 -10.04 -8.46 6.08
CA VAL A 17 -9.38 -8.34 4.79
C VAL A 17 -7.96 -8.86 4.95
N LEU A 18 -7.58 -9.77 4.06
CA LEU A 18 -6.20 -10.16 3.86
C LEU A 18 -5.57 -9.21 2.85
N ARG A 19 -4.48 -8.53 3.23
CA ARG A 19 -3.68 -7.68 2.35
C ARG A 19 -2.33 -8.33 2.14
N ILE A 20 -2.01 -8.65 0.90
CA ILE A 20 -0.69 -9.15 0.52
C ILE A 20 -0.03 -8.05 -0.29
N HIS A 21 1.07 -7.53 0.21
CA HIS A 21 1.79 -6.48 -0.47
C HIS A 21 3.29 -6.74 -0.40
N ARG A 22 4.03 -6.13 -1.31
CA ARG A 22 5.48 -6.24 -1.39
C ARG A 22 6.09 -4.94 -0.88
N GLY A 23 7.07 -5.02 -0.01
CA GLY A 23 7.89 -3.89 0.39
C GLY A 23 8.87 -3.44 -0.70
N PRO A 24 9.51 -2.28 -0.51
CA PRO A 24 10.49 -1.72 -1.43
C PRO A 24 11.65 -2.67 -1.72
N HIS A 25 12.33 -2.45 -2.85
CA HIS A 25 13.51 -3.26 -3.19
C HIS A 25 14.69 -2.84 -2.31
N PRO A 26 15.39 -3.78 -1.63
CA PRO A 26 16.52 -3.43 -0.75
C PRO A 26 17.63 -2.73 -1.55
N ASN A 27 17.91 -3.21 -2.76
CA ASN A 27 18.88 -2.59 -3.66
C ASN A 27 18.31 -1.44 -4.52
N CYS A 28 17.19 -0.83 -4.11
CA CYS A 28 16.65 0.31 -4.84
C CYS A 28 17.58 1.51 -4.72
N ARG A 29 17.94 2.13 -5.85
CA ARG A 29 18.91 3.23 -5.87
C ARG A 29 18.43 4.48 -5.13
N GLN A 30 17.12 4.71 -5.09
CA GLN A 30 16.52 5.88 -4.44
C GLN A 30 16.36 5.69 -2.94
N CYS A 31 15.56 4.71 -2.50
CA CYS A 31 15.20 4.56 -1.08
C CYS A 31 15.90 3.41 -0.36
N ARG A 32 16.74 2.60 -1.00
CA ARG A 32 17.51 1.50 -0.36
C ARG A 32 16.70 0.54 0.53
N GLY A 33 15.41 0.39 0.26
CA GLY A 33 14.52 -0.46 1.06
C GLY A 33 13.68 0.25 2.13
N ASP A 34 13.77 1.58 2.25
CA ASP A 34 13.01 2.34 3.25
C ASP A 34 11.61 2.75 2.78
N GLY A 35 11.35 2.69 1.47
CA GLY A 35 10.01 2.92 0.89
C GLY A 35 9.67 4.38 0.60
N GLY A 36 10.47 5.31 1.11
CA GLY A 36 10.43 6.72 0.73
C GLY A 36 11.82 7.34 0.77
N TYR A 37 11.93 8.55 0.28
CA TYR A 37 13.12 9.38 0.43
C TYR A 37 12.71 10.83 0.72
N GLU A 38 13.60 11.57 1.38
CA GLU A 38 13.40 13.00 1.60
C GLU A 38 13.59 13.72 0.25
N ALA A 39 12.52 14.37 -0.22
CA ALA A 39 12.53 15.15 -1.43
C ALA A 39 13.14 16.52 -1.14
N VAL A 40 14.33 16.76 -1.70
CA VAL A 40 14.96 18.08 -1.63
C VAL A 40 14.19 19.01 -2.56
N THR A 41 13.17 19.69 -2.02
CA THR A 41 12.45 20.72 -2.76
C THR A 41 13.32 21.98 -2.82
N ALA A 42 13.64 22.45 -4.02
CA ALA A 42 14.52 23.60 -4.27
C ALA A 42 13.85 24.97 -3.96
N GLY A 43 13.05 25.05 -2.90
CA GLY A 43 12.29 26.24 -2.51
C GLY A 43 12.21 26.41 -1.00
N PRO A 44 11.70 27.55 -0.50
CA PRO A 44 11.59 27.85 0.92
C PRO A 44 10.41 27.07 1.52
N VAL A 45 10.45 25.74 1.47
CA VAL A 45 9.47 24.89 2.14
C VAL A 45 10.06 24.51 3.49
N PRO A 46 9.46 24.93 4.62
CA PRO A 46 10.03 24.74 5.95
C PRO A 46 9.92 23.31 6.49
N GLU A 47 9.36 22.36 5.72
CA GLU A 47 9.09 20.99 6.18
C GLU A 47 9.74 19.95 5.25
N PRO A 48 10.39 18.91 5.82
CA PRO A 48 10.93 17.81 5.03
C PRO A 48 9.78 17.12 4.31
N THR A 49 9.74 17.26 2.99
CA THR A 49 8.71 16.61 2.17
C THR A 49 9.21 15.20 1.86
N TYR A 50 8.44 14.17 2.19
CA TYR A 50 8.80 12.78 1.88
C TYR A 50 8.09 12.35 0.60
N GLU A 51 8.87 11.87 -0.36
CA GLU A 51 8.33 11.26 -1.58
C GLU A 51 8.36 9.73 -1.48
N LEU A 52 7.38 9.10 -2.13
CA LEU A 52 7.35 7.65 -2.28
C LEU A 52 8.45 7.20 -3.23
N CYS A 53 9.04 6.05 -2.93
CA CYS A 53 10.11 5.51 -3.73
C CYS A 53 9.61 4.95 -5.08
N ASP A 54 10.18 5.35 -6.22
CA ASP A 54 9.65 4.96 -7.54
C ASP A 54 9.67 3.46 -7.80
N CYS A 55 10.62 2.74 -7.19
CA CYS A 55 10.72 1.29 -7.32
C CYS A 55 9.71 0.52 -6.46
N TRP A 56 8.85 1.24 -5.73
CA TRP A 56 7.87 0.67 -4.82
C TRP A 56 6.54 1.42 -4.91
N ASN A 57 5.50 0.68 -5.29
CA ASN A 57 4.14 1.20 -5.22
C ASN A 57 3.40 0.53 -4.04
N PRO A 58 3.09 1.25 -2.96
CA PRO A 58 2.37 0.70 -1.80
C PRO A 58 0.93 0.28 -2.15
N ASP A 59 0.33 0.84 -3.19
CA ASP A 59 -1.03 0.52 -3.64
C ASP A 59 -1.09 -0.78 -4.46
N HIS A 60 0.05 -1.24 -4.98
CA HIS A 60 0.15 -2.52 -5.69
C HIS A 60 0.22 -3.69 -4.70
N GLY A 61 -0.94 -3.99 -4.10
CA GLY A 61 -1.14 -5.15 -3.23
C GLY A 61 -2.40 -5.94 -3.60
N LEU A 62 -2.37 -7.25 -3.37
CA LEU A 62 -3.55 -8.09 -3.47
C LEU A 62 -4.41 -7.91 -2.22
N ARG A 63 -5.69 -7.57 -2.43
CA ARG A 63 -6.68 -7.41 -1.37
C ARG A 63 -7.75 -8.48 -1.48
N ILE A 64 -7.81 -9.39 -0.50
CA ILE A 64 -8.81 -10.46 -0.44
C ILE A 64 -9.77 -10.18 0.71
N PRO A 65 -11.03 -9.77 0.43
CA PRO A 65 -12.04 -9.67 1.47
C PRO A 65 -12.41 -11.08 1.97
N LEU A 66 -12.42 -11.28 3.28
CA LEU A 66 -12.78 -12.55 3.95
C LEU A 66 -14.23 -12.56 4.43
N ALA A 67 -14.96 -11.46 4.23
CA ALA A 67 -16.38 -11.37 4.50
C ALA A 67 -17.16 -11.30 3.17
N PRO A 68 -18.37 -11.88 3.08
CA PRO A 68 -19.21 -11.76 1.91
C PRO A 68 -19.43 -10.29 1.57
N ARG A 69 -19.20 -9.91 0.31
CA ARG A 69 -19.75 -8.66 -0.20
C ARG A 69 -21.27 -8.82 -0.13
N LYS A 70 -21.99 -8.02 0.66
CA LYS A 70 -23.45 -7.93 0.54
C LYS A 70 -23.73 -7.60 -0.93
N ARG A 71 -24.31 -8.56 -1.67
CA ARG A 71 -24.73 -8.34 -3.05
C ARG A 71 -25.71 -7.18 -2.99
N ARG A 72 -25.40 -6.07 -3.67
CA ARG A 72 -26.37 -4.99 -3.85
C ARG A 72 -27.51 -5.62 -4.65
N GLU A 73 -28.66 -5.81 -4.03
CA GLU A 73 -29.89 -6.08 -4.79
C GLU A 73 -30.08 -4.87 -5.67
N THR A 74 -30.01 -5.08 -6.99
CA THR A 74 -30.40 -4.07 -7.96
C THR A 74 -31.88 -3.85 -7.73
N LEU A 75 -32.23 -2.80 -7.00
CA LEU A 75 -33.60 -2.29 -6.99
C LEU A 75 -33.90 -1.89 -8.44
N GLU A 76 -34.64 -2.74 -9.14
CA GLU A 76 -35.26 -2.38 -10.41
C GLU A 76 -36.13 -1.16 -10.13
N VAL A 77 -35.70 0.01 -10.61
CA VAL A 77 -36.50 1.23 -10.56
C VAL A 77 -37.48 1.11 -11.72
N PRO A 78 -38.80 0.99 -11.48
CA PRO A 78 -39.78 1.02 -12.56
C PRO A 78 -39.75 2.41 -13.20
N PHE A 79 -39.62 2.42 -14.53
CA PHE A 79 -39.62 3.60 -15.39
C PHE A 79 -41.03 4.18 -15.54
#